data_AF-A0A9E0YK14-F1
#
_entry.id   AF-A0A9E0YK14-F1
#
_cell.length_a   1.000
_cell.length_b   1.000
_cell.length_c   1.000
_cell.angle_alpha   90.00
_cell.angle_beta   90.00
_cell.angle_gamma   90.00
#
_symmetry.space_group_name_H-M   'P 1'
#
loop_
_entity.id
_entity.type
_entity.pdbx_description
1 polymer ?
#
loop_
_entity_poly.entity_id
_entity_poly.type
_entity_poly.pdbx_seq_one_letter_code
_entity_poly.pdbx_strand_id
1 'polypeptide(L)'
;MANRWHIRDIIDLEYFLHQDPETVSGRDRRVYLEYIRSHSGSPKRRAVLKSWLEDRRRREAGDRAEALPGTIYKETAALAGMILCTLLLATGAVLAWTLLSYSGTTPVNIFTCLWVLLAPQVFLLLILLVSAWISRISRGGGLKNRYPWITVLLRRLAERILDYAGKSLSKDRKNRLQSALGLVGQTRTVYGGIFFWPVFNMAQTAGVCFNIGILAAMLLRITITDVAFGWQSTLQPDPQTVYRIVEIMAAPWAWFTAEPVTHPTAAQIAGSKMVLKDGIDHLSTRDLGSWWLFLCLSVTFYGLLPRVALLAL
;
A
#
# COMPACT_ATOMS: atom_id res chain seq x y z
N MET A 1 -22.92 -10.98 -15.89
CA MET A 1 -22.03 -9.94 -15.31
C MET A 1 -22.75 -8.80 -14.56
N ALA A 2 -24.07 -8.64 -14.66
CA ALA A 2 -24.80 -7.46 -14.17
C ALA A 2 -24.87 -7.23 -12.64
N ASN A 3 -24.39 -8.13 -11.77
CA ASN A 3 -24.72 -8.09 -10.34
C ASN A 3 -23.60 -7.66 -9.38
N ARG A 4 -22.40 -7.29 -9.89
CA ARG A 4 -21.31 -6.80 -9.03
C ARG A 4 -21.51 -5.32 -8.69
N TRP A 5 -21.46 -5.00 -7.40
CA TRP A 5 -21.53 -3.63 -6.90
C TRP A 5 -20.11 -3.10 -6.70
N HIS A 6 -19.87 -1.87 -7.14
CA HIS A 6 -18.63 -1.14 -6.90
C HIS A 6 -18.89 0.07 -6.00
N ILE A 7 -17.83 0.63 -5.41
CA ILE A 7 -17.94 1.80 -4.52
C ILE A 7 -18.51 3.01 -5.24
N ARG A 8 -18.16 3.20 -6.52
CA ARG A 8 -18.79 4.23 -7.36
C ARG A 8 -20.32 4.09 -7.42
N ASP A 9 -20.84 2.87 -7.36
CA ASP A 9 -22.28 2.61 -7.42
C ASP A 9 -22.96 2.98 -6.10
N ILE A 10 -22.27 2.80 -4.97
CA ILE A 10 -22.75 3.21 -3.65
C ILE A 10 -22.73 4.74 -3.53
N ILE A 11 -21.66 5.38 -4.01
CA ILE A 11 -21.54 6.85 -4.01
C ILE A 11 -22.66 7.47 -4.86
N ASP A 12 -22.89 6.96 -6.07
CA ASP A 12 -23.95 7.47 -6.94
C ASP A 12 -25.35 7.18 -6.36
N LEU A 13 -25.54 6.02 -5.73
CA LEU A 13 -26.79 5.69 -5.06
C LEU A 13 -27.12 6.69 -3.94
N GLU A 14 -26.17 6.95 -3.05
CA GLU A 14 -26.35 7.92 -1.95
C GLU A 14 -26.58 9.35 -2.48
N TYR A 15 -25.86 9.72 -3.54
CA TYR A 15 -26.07 11.01 -4.22
C TYR A 15 -27.51 11.17 -4.73
N PHE A 16 -28.05 10.17 -5.43
CA PHE A 16 -29.42 10.22 -5.94
C PHE A 16 -30.47 10.15 -4.84
N LEU A 17 -30.23 9.39 -3.77
CA LEU A 17 -31.14 9.33 -2.62
C LEU A 17 -31.20 10.67 -1.87
N HIS A 18 -30.09 11.40 -1.78
CA HIS A 18 -30.08 12.74 -1.16
C HIS A 18 -30.74 13.82 -2.03
N GLN A 19 -30.74 13.68 -3.36
CA GLN A 19 -31.39 14.64 -4.25
C GLN A 19 -32.91 14.55 -4.28
N ASP A 20 -33.50 13.40 -3.97
CA ASP A 20 -34.96 13.19 -3.93
C ASP A 20 -35.44 12.92 -2.48
N PRO A 21 -35.52 13.96 -1.62
CA PRO A 21 -36.01 13.80 -0.25
C PRO A 21 -37.53 13.55 -0.17
N GLU A 22 -38.30 13.85 -1.23
CA GLU A 22 -39.74 13.54 -1.29
C GLU A 22 -40.07 12.47 -2.33
N THR A 23 -40.92 11.53 -1.93
CA THR A 23 -41.27 10.30 -2.67
C THR A 23 -41.93 10.60 -4.02
N VAL A 24 -41.14 10.57 -5.10
CA VAL A 24 -41.64 10.43 -6.48
C VAL A 24 -42.08 8.97 -6.71
N SER A 25 -43.10 8.54 -5.97
CA SER A 25 -43.61 7.16 -5.91
C SER A 25 -43.95 6.59 -7.30
N GLY A 26 -44.43 7.44 -8.23
CA GLY A 26 -44.78 7.02 -9.59
C GLY A 26 -43.58 6.63 -10.46
N ARG A 27 -42.46 7.35 -10.35
CA ARG A 27 -41.25 7.11 -11.16
C ARG A 27 -40.59 5.79 -10.74
N ASP A 28 -40.37 5.62 -9.45
CA ASP A 28 -39.63 4.46 -8.93
C ASP A 28 -40.46 3.18 -9.07
N ARG A 29 -41.79 3.28 -8.95
CA ARG A 29 -42.73 2.19 -9.27
C ARG A 29 -42.64 1.77 -10.73
N ARG A 30 -42.55 2.72 -11.68
CA ARG A 30 -42.40 2.39 -13.11
C ARG A 30 -41.13 1.57 -13.36
N VAL A 31 -40.00 2.01 -12.81
CA VAL A 31 -38.71 1.31 -12.96
C VAL A 31 -38.76 -0.09 -12.35
N TYR A 32 -39.41 -0.25 -11.19
CA TYR A 32 -39.62 -1.55 -10.56
C TYR A 32 -40.48 -2.49 -11.41
N LEU A 33 -41.59 -1.99 -11.97
CA LEU A 33 -42.48 -2.78 -12.83
C LEU A 33 -41.79 -3.19 -14.14
N GLU A 34 -40.97 -2.31 -14.72
CA GLU A 34 -40.17 -2.60 -15.92
C GLU A 34 -39.09 -3.66 -15.63
N TYR A 35 -38.48 -3.62 -14.45
CA TYR A 35 -37.55 -4.65 -14.00
C TYR A 35 -38.23 -6.03 -13.86
N ILE A 36 -39.40 -6.10 -13.22
CA ILE A 36 -40.14 -7.36 -13.07
C ILE A 36 -40.57 -7.93 -14.43
N ARG A 37 -40.99 -7.07 -15.37
CA ARG A 37 -41.41 -7.52 -16.72
C ARG A 37 -40.26 -8.11 -17.52
N SER A 38 -39.04 -7.62 -17.32
CA SER A 38 -37.85 -8.02 -18.08
C SER A 38 -37.07 -9.18 -17.44
N HIS A 39 -37.34 -9.54 -16.19
CA HIS A 39 -36.58 -10.56 -15.46
C HIS A 39 -37.50 -11.65 -14.90
N SER A 40 -37.24 -12.90 -15.30
CA SER A 40 -37.97 -14.07 -14.80
C SER A 40 -37.41 -14.53 -13.45
N GLY A 41 -38.27 -14.62 -12.42
CA GLY A 41 -37.93 -15.12 -11.08
C GLY A 41 -38.10 -14.08 -9.95
N SER A 42 -37.84 -14.49 -8.70
CA SER A 42 -38.00 -13.62 -7.53
C SER A 42 -36.98 -12.46 -7.57
N PRO A 43 -37.41 -11.19 -7.48
CA PRO A 43 -36.53 -10.04 -7.61
C PRO A 43 -35.55 -9.97 -6.42
N LYS A 44 -34.25 -10.02 -6.71
CA LYS A 44 -33.21 -9.82 -5.70
C LYS A 44 -33.05 -8.31 -5.45
N ARG A 45 -33.19 -7.86 -4.19
CA ARG A 45 -33.08 -6.44 -3.80
C ARG A 45 -31.88 -5.71 -4.40
N ARG A 46 -30.69 -6.34 -4.37
CA ARG A 46 -29.45 -5.78 -4.93
C ARG A 46 -29.51 -5.56 -6.44
N ALA A 47 -30.21 -6.43 -7.16
CA ALA A 47 -30.34 -6.33 -8.62
C ALA A 47 -31.37 -5.26 -9.01
N VAL A 48 -32.49 -5.17 -8.26
CA VAL A 48 -33.50 -4.11 -8.42
C VAL A 48 -32.88 -2.73 -8.18
N LEU A 49 -32.18 -2.55 -7.06
CA LEU A 49 -31.51 -1.27 -6.74
C LEU A 49 -30.48 -0.88 -7.80
N LYS A 50 -29.76 -1.86 -8.36
CA LYS A 50 -28.78 -1.59 -9.41
C LYS A 50 -29.45 -1.19 -10.72
N SER A 51 -30.55 -1.84 -11.08
CA SER A 51 -31.37 -1.45 -12.24
C SER A 51 -31.93 -0.03 -12.08
N TRP A 52 -32.38 0.33 -10.87
CA TRP A 52 -32.84 1.69 -10.57
C TRP A 52 -31.70 2.71 -10.71
N LEU A 53 -30.53 2.40 -10.16
CA LEU A 53 -29.35 3.26 -10.26
C LEU A 53 -28.93 3.49 -11.73
N GLU A 54 -28.92 2.42 -12.54
CA GLU A 54 -28.59 2.51 -13.96
C GLU A 54 -29.61 3.33 -14.75
N ASP A 55 -30.91 3.22 -14.45
CA ASP A 55 -31.95 4.07 -15.05
C ASP A 55 -31.75 5.55 -14.66
N ARG A 56 -31.46 5.86 -13.40
CA ARG A 56 -31.14 7.24 -12.96
C ARG A 56 -29.92 7.79 -13.70
N ARG A 57 -28.84 7.02 -13.79
CA ARG A 57 -27.63 7.41 -14.55
C ARG A 57 -27.95 7.69 -16.01
N ARG A 58 -28.73 6.83 -16.69
CA ARG A 58 -29.09 7.01 -18.11
C ARG A 58 -29.90 8.28 -18.34
N ARG A 59 -30.80 8.65 -17.43
CA ARG A 59 -31.64 9.84 -17.56
C ARG A 59 -30.87 11.14 -17.30
N GLU A 60 -29.87 11.12 -16.42
CA GLU A 60 -28.99 12.26 -16.20
C GLU A 60 -27.79 12.31 -17.17
N ALA A 61 -27.57 11.24 -17.94
CA ALA A 61 -26.48 11.14 -18.89
C ALA A 61 -26.60 12.08 -20.11
N GLY A 62 -27.71 12.82 -20.26
CA GLY A 62 -27.87 13.81 -21.34
C GLY A 62 -26.94 15.02 -21.21
N ASP A 63 -26.86 15.63 -20.02
CA ASP A 63 -26.10 16.88 -19.80
C ASP A 63 -24.96 16.74 -18.77
N ARG A 64 -24.96 15.69 -17.93
CA ARG A 64 -24.09 15.58 -16.75
C ARG A 64 -23.46 14.20 -16.53
N ALA A 65 -23.48 13.31 -17.54
CA ALA A 65 -22.95 11.94 -17.44
C ALA A 65 -21.51 11.87 -16.91
N GLU A 66 -20.66 12.81 -17.33
CA GLU A 66 -19.25 12.88 -16.92
C GLU A 66 -19.06 13.41 -15.49
N ALA A 67 -20.07 14.07 -14.90
CA ALA A 67 -19.96 14.76 -13.63
C ALA A 67 -20.52 13.98 -12.42
N LEU A 68 -20.85 12.69 -12.59
CA LEU A 68 -21.38 11.88 -11.49
C LEU A 68 -20.33 11.74 -10.36
N PRO A 69 -20.70 11.89 -9.08
CA PRO A 69 -19.73 11.83 -7.99
C PRO A 69 -18.94 10.50 -7.93
N GLY A 70 -19.56 9.38 -8.33
CA GLY A 70 -18.92 8.07 -8.39
C GLY A 70 -17.90 7.94 -9.51
N THR A 71 -18.09 8.60 -10.67
CA THR A 71 -17.09 8.63 -11.74
C THR A 71 -15.90 9.50 -11.32
N ILE A 72 -16.18 10.68 -10.77
CA ILE A 72 -15.15 11.58 -10.20
C ILE A 72 -14.34 10.86 -9.12
N TYR A 73 -14.97 10.14 -8.21
CA TYR A 73 -14.27 9.35 -7.18
C TYR A 73 -13.35 8.30 -7.81
N LYS A 74 -13.84 7.54 -8.81
CA LYS A 74 -13.04 6.50 -9.46
C LYS A 74 -11.80 7.09 -10.13
N GLU A 75 -11.97 8.19 -10.85
CA GLU A 75 -10.87 8.87 -11.56
C GLU A 75 -9.86 9.48 -10.59
N THR A 76 -10.34 10.20 -9.58
CA THR A 76 -9.46 10.81 -8.55
C THR A 76 -8.72 9.75 -7.74
N ALA A 77 -9.37 8.66 -7.36
CA ALA A 77 -8.72 7.56 -6.65
C ALA A 77 -7.67 6.85 -7.53
N ALA A 78 -7.95 6.66 -8.82
CA ALA A 78 -6.99 6.07 -9.75
C ALA A 78 -5.77 6.97 -9.96
N LEU A 79 -5.98 8.27 -10.17
CA LEU A 79 -4.90 9.27 -10.29
C LEU A 79 -4.06 9.35 -9.01
N ALA A 80 -4.71 9.43 -7.85
CA ALA A 80 -4.03 9.42 -6.55
C ALA A 80 -3.22 8.15 -6.34
N GLY A 81 -3.78 6.98 -6.72
CA GLY A 81 -3.08 5.70 -6.68
C GLY A 81 -1.84 5.68 -7.57
N MET A 82 -1.94 6.15 -8.81
CA MET A 82 -0.81 6.23 -9.74
C MET A 82 0.29 7.16 -9.21
N ILE A 83 -0.07 8.36 -8.75
CA ILE A 83 0.89 9.32 -8.16
C ILE A 83 1.59 8.72 -6.94
N LEU A 84 0.83 8.07 -6.05
CA LEU A 84 1.40 7.46 -4.85
C LEU A 84 2.34 6.31 -5.22
N CYS A 85 1.98 5.47 -6.20
CA CYS A 85 2.80 4.35 -6.66
C CYS A 85 4.11 4.85 -7.30
N THR A 86 4.07 5.87 -8.16
CA THR A 86 5.27 6.43 -8.77
C THR A 86 6.17 7.10 -7.72
N LEU A 87 5.59 7.86 -6.80
CA LEU A 87 6.33 8.50 -5.71
C LEU A 87 7.03 7.47 -4.82
N LEU A 88 6.33 6.41 -4.42
CA LEU A 88 6.88 5.38 -3.54
C LEU A 88 7.89 4.50 -4.26
N LEU A 89 7.69 4.20 -5.54
CA LEU A 89 8.70 3.53 -6.37
C LEU A 89 9.99 4.35 -6.42
N ALA A 90 9.88 5.65 -6.75
CA ALA A 90 11.02 6.54 -6.79
C ALA A 90 11.70 6.67 -5.42
N THR A 91 10.92 6.79 -4.34
CA THR A 91 11.45 6.87 -2.97
C THR A 91 12.22 5.60 -2.59
N GLY A 92 11.68 4.42 -2.90
CA GLY A 92 12.36 3.15 -2.65
C GLY A 92 13.67 3.03 -3.45
N ALA A 93 13.63 3.43 -4.72
CA ALA A 93 14.81 3.44 -5.58
C ALA A 93 15.89 4.40 -5.06
N VAL A 94 15.52 5.64 -4.72
CA VAL A 94 16.45 6.65 -4.19
C VAL A 94 17.04 6.20 -2.86
N LEU A 95 16.24 5.68 -1.92
CA LEU A 95 16.75 5.20 -0.63
C LEU A 95 17.78 4.07 -0.80
N ALA A 96 17.47 3.07 -1.61
CA ALA A 96 18.41 2.00 -1.91
C ALA A 96 19.67 2.53 -2.61
N TRP A 97 19.49 3.40 -3.60
CA TRP A 97 20.61 4.01 -4.33
C TRP A 97 21.53 4.81 -3.40
N THR A 98 20.98 5.59 -2.48
CA THR A 98 21.76 6.36 -1.51
C THR A 98 22.45 5.45 -0.49
N LEU A 99 21.76 4.47 0.07
CA LEU A 99 22.34 3.60 1.10
C LEU A 99 23.49 2.74 0.59
N LEU A 100 23.40 2.28 -0.66
CA LEU A 100 24.47 1.49 -1.24
C LEU A 100 25.66 2.39 -1.64
N SER A 101 25.59 3.74 -1.52
CA SER A 101 26.59 4.67 -2.09
C SER A 101 27.98 4.34 -1.56
N TYR A 102 28.85 3.87 -2.44
CA TYR A 102 30.18 3.38 -2.08
C TYR A 102 31.21 4.32 -2.69
N SER A 103 32.01 4.95 -1.84
CA SER A 103 33.03 5.93 -2.23
C SER A 103 34.42 5.32 -2.40
N GLY A 104 34.55 3.98 -2.42
CA GLY A 104 35.85 3.30 -2.51
C GLY A 104 36.62 3.18 -1.19
N THR A 105 36.22 3.91 -0.15
CA THR A 105 37.00 4.08 1.09
C THR A 105 36.33 3.55 2.35
N THR A 106 35.05 3.18 2.30
CA THR A 106 34.31 2.57 3.42
C THR A 106 33.26 1.60 2.87
N PRO A 107 33.31 0.30 3.21
CA PRO A 107 32.28 -0.64 2.76
C PRO A 107 30.91 -0.26 3.33
N VAL A 108 29.86 -0.70 2.64
CA VAL A 108 28.47 -0.42 3.03
C VAL A 108 28.08 -1.29 4.22
N ASN A 109 27.64 -0.67 5.31
CA ASN A 109 27.19 -1.38 6.49
C ASN A 109 25.81 -2.02 6.27
N ILE A 110 25.77 -3.35 6.24
CA ILE A 110 24.55 -4.13 6.02
C ILE A 110 23.49 -3.87 7.08
N PHE A 111 23.86 -3.63 8.34
CA PHE A 111 22.89 -3.36 9.40
C PHE A 111 22.17 -2.03 9.18
N THR A 112 22.84 -1.03 8.61
CA THR A 112 22.20 0.22 8.19
C THR A 112 21.19 -0.04 7.08
N CYS A 113 21.54 -0.86 6.09
CA CYS A 113 20.61 -1.27 5.03
C CYS A 113 19.39 -2.01 5.60
N LEU A 114 19.59 -3.00 6.48
CA LEU A 114 18.50 -3.74 7.12
C LEU A 114 17.61 -2.80 7.96
N TRP A 115 18.22 -1.92 8.75
CA TRP A 115 17.49 -1.02 9.62
C TRP A 115 16.66 0.01 8.84
N VAL A 116 17.22 0.61 7.80
CA VAL A 116 16.52 1.66 7.03
C VAL A 116 15.52 1.07 6.04
N LEU A 117 15.90 -0.01 5.32
CA LEU A 117 15.05 -0.58 4.28
C LEU A 117 13.99 -1.52 4.84
N LEU A 118 14.27 -2.31 5.89
CA LEU A 118 13.35 -3.35 6.36
C LEU A 118 12.62 -2.99 7.66
N ALA A 119 13.30 -2.43 8.66
CA ALA A 119 12.69 -2.26 9.98
C ALA A 119 11.37 -1.45 9.95
N PRO A 120 11.24 -0.32 9.23
CA PRO A 120 9.98 0.41 9.12
C PRO A 120 8.88 -0.42 8.48
N GLN A 121 9.22 -1.21 7.46
CA GLN A 121 8.28 -2.03 6.72
C GLN A 121 7.75 -3.18 7.57
N VAL A 122 8.64 -3.88 8.28
CA VAL A 122 8.29 -4.97 9.19
C VAL A 122 7.47 -4.45 10.36
N PHE A 123 7.84 -3.31 10.94
CA PHE A 123 7.08 -2.69 12.02
C PHE A 123 5.64 -2.33 11.59
N LEU A 124 5.46 -1.76 10.40
CA LEU A 124 4.12 -1.49 9.86
C LEU A 124 3.30 -2.76 9.65
N LEU A 125 3.92 -3.84 9.13
CA LEU A 125 3.25 -5.13 8.97
C LEU A 125 2.86 -5.74 10.34
N LEU A 126 3.73 -5.63 11.34
CA LEU A 126 3.43 -6.07 12.71
C LEU A 126 2.26 -5.29 13.31
N ILE A 127 2.22 -3.98 13.14
CA ILE A 127 1.08 -3.16 13.56
C ILE A 127 -0.21 -3.66 12.88
N LEU A 128 -0.17 -3.91 11.56
CA LEU A 128 -1.33 -4.43 10.84
C LEU A 128 -1.79 -5.78 11.40
N LEU A 129 -0.86 -6.72 11.61
CA LEU A 129 -1.14 -8.05 12.17
C LEU A 129 -1.73 -7.99 13.59
N VAL A 130 -1.09 -7.25 14.49
CA VAL A 130 -1.58 -7.05 15.87
C VAL A 130 -2.97 -6.43 15.85
N SER A 131 -3.17 -5.44 14.98
CA SER A 131 -4.44 -4.75 14.90
C SER A 131 -5.57 -5.65 14.34
N ALA A 132 -5.26 -6.53 13.38
CA ALA A 132 -6.16 -7.57 12.89
C ALA A 132 -6.46 -8.62 13.97
N TRP A 133 -5.45 -9.04 14.75
CA TRP A 133 -5.61 -10.00 15.85
C TRP A 133 -6.51 -9.45 16.97
N ILE A 134 -6.25 -8.21 17.42
CA ILE A 134 -7.10 -7.51 18.40
C ILE A 134 -8.53 -7.38 17.88
N SER A 135 -8.72 -7.11 16.58
CA SER A 135 -10.05 -7.04 15.96
C SER A 135 -10.82 -8.37 16.01
N ARG A 136 -10.11 -9.50 16.01
CA ARG A 136 -10.70 -10.84 16.02
C ARG A 136 -11.10 -11.33 17.42
N ILE A 137 -10.32 -10.98 18.44
CA ILE A 137 -10.55 -11.40 19.84
C ILE A 137 -11.71 -10.65 20.47
N SER A 138 -11.86 -9.38 20.13
CA SER A 138 -12.95 -8.57 20.62
C SER A 138 -14.28 -8.96 19.98
N ARG A 139 -15.05 -9.82 20.65
CA ARG A 139 -16.38 -10.31 20.23
C ARG A 139 -17.46 -9.20 20.23
N GLY A 140 -17.37 -8.21 19.36
CA GLY A 140 -18.49 -7.27 19.17
C GLY A 140 -18.20 -5.88 18.62
N GLY A 141 -16.94 -5.55 18.31
CA GLY A 141 -16.62 -4.25 17.70
C GLY A 141 -15.69 -4.45 16.52
N GLY A 142 -16.25 -4.62 15.32
CA GLY A 142 -15.46 -4.68 14.09
C GLY A 142 -14.53 -3.47 13.95
N LEU A 143 -13.61 -3.51 12.97
CA LEU A 143 -12.67 -2.42 12.62
C LEU A 143 -13.27 -0.99 12.64
N LYS A 144 -14.59 -0.90 12.53
CA LYS A 144 -15.48 0.27 12.51
C LYS A 144 -15.22 1.35 13.57
N ASN A 145 -14.60 1.07 14.73
CA ASN A 145 -14.42 2.06 15.81
C ASN A 145 -12.98 2.22 16.36
N ARG A 146 -11.95 1.69 15.68
CA ARG A 146 -10.62 1.49 16.31
C ARG A 146 -9.44 2.31 15.81
N TYR A 147 -9.56 2.98 14.66
CA TYR A 147 -8.48 3.84 14.15
C TYR A 147 -8.93 5.29 13.96
N PRO A 148 -9.39 5.98 15.01
CA PRO A 148 -9.73 7.40 14.93
C PRO A 148 -8.52 8.23 14.49
N TRP A 149 -7.30 7.83 14.86
CA TRP A 149 -6.08 8.57 14.54
C TRP A 149 -5.63 8.42 13.07
N ILE A 150 -5.67 7.21 12.48
CA ILE A 150 -5.38 7.02 11.04
C ILE A 150 -6.40 7.78 10.18
N THR A 151 -7.67 7.71 10.56
CA THR A 151 -8.75 8.38 9.84
C THR A 151 -8.73 9.90 10.04
N VAL A 152 -8.15 10.41 11.14
CA VAL A 152 -7.86 11.83 11.35
C VAL A 152 -6.61 12.27 10.57
N LEU A 153 -5.56 11.45 10.51
CA LEU A 153 -4.33 11.74 9.77
C LEU A 153 -4.58 11.77 8.27
N LEU A 154 -5.25 10.74 7.72
CA LEU A 154 -5.68 10.70 6.32
C LEU A 154 -6.60 11.87 5.98
N ARG A 155 -7.48 12.28 6.91
CA ARG A 155 -8.33 13.45 6.74
C ARG A 155 -7.52 14.74 6.64
N ARG A 156 -6.57 14.97 7.56
CA ARG A 156 -5.69 16.16 7.53
C ARG A 156 -4.85 16.22 6.26
N LEU A 157 -4.36 15.07 5.79
CA LEU A 157 -3.63 14.98 4.53
C LEU A 157 -4.54 15.27 3.33
N ALA A 158 -5.74 14.68 3.29
CA ALA A 158 -6.71 14.94 2.24
C ALA A 158 -7.13 16.42 2.22
N GLU A 159 -7.44 17.01 3.38
CA GLU A 159 -7.78 18.44 3.52
C GLU A 159 -6.62 19.32 3.02
N ARG A 160 -5.36 19.02 3.37
CA ARG A 160 -4.20 19.78 2.87
C ARG A 160 -4.01 19.64 1.35
N ILE A 161 -4.17 18.43 0.80
CA ILE A 161 -4.05 18.18 -0.64
C ILE A 161 -5.16 18.92 -1.39
N LEU A 162 -6.38 18.90 -0.87
CA LEU A 162 -7.53 19.61 -1.45
C LEU A 162 -7.42 21.12 -1.31
N ASP A 163 -6.89 21.63 -0.21
CA ASP A 163 -6.63 23.06 -0.03
C ASP A 163 -5.51 23.54 -0.95
N TYR A 164 -4.49 22.71 -1.18
CA TYR A 164 -3.41 23.01 -2.10
C TYR A 164 -3.87 22.94 -3.56
N ALA A 165 -4.62 21.90 -3.95
CA ALA A 165 -5.24 21.77 -5.27
C ALA A 165 -6.34 22.83 -5.51
N GLY A 166 -7.04 23.22 -4.45
CA GLY A 166 -8.09 24.23 -4.47
C GLY A 166 -7.59 25.65 -4.72
N LYS A 167 -6.27 25.89 -4.67
CA LYS A 167 -5.66 27.17 -5.09
C LYS A 167 -5.60 27.33 -6.60
N SER A 168 -5.69 26.24 -7.39
CA SER A 168 -5.67 26.31 -8.87
C SER A 168 -7.01 25.96 -9.53
N LEU A 169 -8.08 25.74 -8.75
CA LEU A 169 -9.39 25.30 -9.23
C LEU A 169 -10.47 26.39 -9.07
N SER A 170 -11.34 26.53 -10.08
CA SER A 170 -12.49 27.46 -10.06
C SER A 170 -13.47 27.15 -8.90
N LYS A 171 -14.06 28.21 -8.31
CA LYS A 171 -14.94 28.15 -7.12
C LYS A 171 -16.09 27.14 -7.25
N ASP A 172 -16.66 26.97 -8.45
CA ASP A 172 -17.73 26.00 -8.69
C ASP A 172 -17.26 24.54 -8.64
N ARG A 173 -16.04 24.24 -9.12
CA ARG A 173 -15.46 22.89 -9.00
C ARG A 173 -15.07 22.59 -7.56
N LYS A 174 -14.60 23.61 -6.82
CA LYS A 174 -14.28 23.49 -5.40
C LYS A 174 -15.51 23.13 -4.56
N ASN A 175 -16.63 23.83 -4.77
CA ASN A 175 -17.88 23.53 -4.06
C ASN A 175 -18.44 22.14 -4.41
N ARG A 176 -18.30 21.68 -5.66
CA ARG A 176 -18.71 20.32 -6.07
C ARG A 176 -17.82 19.23 -5.49
N LEU A 177 -16.51 19.47 -5.41
CA LEU A 177 -15.57 18.54 -4.80
C LEU A 177 -15.80 18.46 -3.29
N GLN A 178 -16.03 19.61 -2.64
CA GLN A 178 -16.36 19.66 -1.21
C GLN A 178 -17.73 19.05 -0.89
N SER A 179 -18.73 19.17 -1.76
CA SER A 179 -20.03 18.50 -1.54
C SER A 179 -19.92 16.98 -1.76
N ALA A 180 -19.19 16.52 -2.77
CA ALA A 180 -18.93 15.10 -2.98
C ALA A 180 -18.11 14.47 -1.83
N LEU A 181 -17.08 15.17 -1.34
CA LEU A 181 -16.26 14.74 -0.20
C LEU A 181 -16.99 14.88 1.14
N GLY A 182 -17.84 15.89 1.27
CA GLY A 182 -18.72 16.11 2.42
C GLY A 182 -19.71 14.96 2.57
N LEU A 183 -20.31 14.50 1.47
CA LEU A 183 -21.19 13.33 1.44
C LEU A 183 -20.47 12.04 1.85
N VAL A 184 -19.20 11.86 1.44
CA VAL A 184 -18.33 10.75 1.88
C VAL A 184 -17.93 10.88 3.37
N GLY A 185 -17.79 12.11 3.87
CA GLY A 185 -17.50 12.40 5.28
C GLY A 185 -18.70 12.19 6.21
N GLN A 186 -19.91 12.55 5.76
CA GLN A 186 -21.16 12.48 6.53
C GLN A 186 -21.69 11.04 6.65
N THR A 187 -21.37 10.18 5.68
CA THR A 187 -21.74 8.76 5.65
C THR A 187 -20.86 7.84 6.51
N ARG A 188 -19.89 8.41 7.27
CA ARG A 188 -18.90 7.68 8.09
C ARG A 188 -19.48 6.67 9.08
N THR A 189 -20.66 6.93 9.64
CA THR A 189 -21.29 6.06 10.65
C THR A 189 -21.87 4.76 10.04
N VAL A 190 -22.27 4.80 8.76
CA VAL A 190 -22.90 3.67 8.08
C VAL A 190 -21.90 2.94 7.18
N TYR A 191 -21.03 3.65 6.45
CA TYR A 191 -20.20 3.08 5.37
C TYR A 191 -18.69 3.09 5.62
N GLY A 192 -18.22 3.45 6.83
CA GLY A 192 -16.79 3.56 7.15
C GLY A 192 -15.95 2.31 6.83
N GLY A 193 -16.53 1.11 6.90
CA GLY A 193 -15.85 -0.14 6.51
C GLY A 193 -15.69 -0.32 5.00
N ILE A 194 -16.53 0.31 4.17
CA ILE A 194 -16.48 0.18 2.71
C ILE A 194 -15.32 1.00 2.13
N PHE A 195 -15.05 2.17 2.71
CA PHE A 195 -13.95 3.04 2.26
C PHE A 195 -12.57 2.64 2.81
N PHE A 196 -12.50 1.75 3.80
CA PHE A 196 -11.24 1.22 4.31
C PHE A 196 -10.50 0.40 3.24
N TRP A 197 -11.19 -0.51 2.57
CA TRP A 197 -10.59 -1.47 1.63
C TRP A 197 -9.87 -0.83 0.44
N PRO A 198 -10.44 0.19 -0.25
CA PRO A 198 -9.72 0.89 -1.32
C PRO A 198 -8.44 1.56 -0.84
N VAL A 199 -8.49 2.23 0.32
CA VAL A 199 -7.32 2.92 0.89
C VAL A 199 -6.27 1.90 1.30
N PHE A 200 -6.68 0.80 1.92
CA PHE A 200 -5.81 -0.31 2.26
C PHE A 200 -5.13 -0.90 1.01
N ASN A 201 -5.90 -1.25 -0.02
CA ASN A 201 -5.36 -1.78 -1.28
C ASN A 201 -4.43 -0.79 -1.98
N MET A 202 -4.76 0.51 -1.95
CA MET A 202 -3.89 1.56 -2.50
C MET A 202 -2.57 1.64 -1.73
N ALA A 203 -2.60 1.58 -0.39
CA ALA A 203 -1.41 1.59 0.44
C ALA A 203 -0.54 0.34 0.24
N GLN A 204 -1.14 -0.85 0.11
CA GLN A 204 -0.39 -2.08 -0.16
C GLN A 204 0.23 -2.06 -1.56
N THR A 205 -0.51 -1.59 -2.58
CA THR A 205 0.01 -1.44 -3.95
C THR A 205 1.20 -0.47 -3.98
N ALA A 206 1.08 0.68 -3.30
CA ALA A 206 2.18 1.62 -3.17
C ALA A 206 3.38 1.00 -2.43
N GLY A 207 3.14 0.18 -1.42
CA GLY A 207 4.18 -0.57 -0.72
C GLY A 207 4.87 -1.63 -1.61
N VAL A 208 4.14 -2.26 -2.53
CA VAL A 208 4.72 -3.14 -3.55
C VAL A 208 5.63 -2.34 -4.48
N CYS A 209 5.15 -1.21 -5.00
CA CYS A 209 5.94 -0.29 -5.83
C CYS A 209 7.21 0.19 -5.13
N PHE A 210 7.14 0.51 -3.83
CA PHE A 210 8.30 0.85 -3.01
C PHE A 210 9.37 -0.25 -2.99
N ASN A 211 8.97 -1.51 -2.76
CA ASN A 211 9.90 -2.64 -2.74
C ASN A 211 10.47 -2.96 -4.13
N ILE A 212 9.66 -2.82 -5.18
CA ILE A 212 10.15 -2.93 -6.56
C ILE A 212 11.21 -1.86 -6.83
N GLY A 213 10.98 -0.62 -6.38
CA GLY A 213 11.97 0.47 -6.47
C GLY A 213 13.28 0.13 -5.76
N ILE A 214 13.22 -0.37 -4.52
CA ILE A 214 14.39 -0.83 -3.76
C ILE A 214 15.15 -1.91 -4.53
N LEU A 215 14.46 -2.97 -4.94
CA LEU A 215 15.09 -4.11 -5.62
C LEU A 215 15.70 -3.71 -6.96
N ALA A 216 14.98 -2.91 -7.76
CA ALA A 216 15.48 -2.42 -9.04
C ALA A 216 16.75 -1.58 -8.87
N ALA A 217 16.75 -0.64 -7.92
CA ALA A 217 17.92 0.17 -7.64
C ALA A 217 19.09 -0.65 -7.09
N MET A 218 18.84 -1.59 -6.17
CA MET A 218 19.88 -2.48 -5.65
C MET A 218 20.51 -3.32 -6.76
N LEU A 219 19.70 -4.01 -7.57
CA LEU A 219 20.21 -4.87 -8.66
C LEU A 219 20.98 -4.06 -9.69
N LEU A 220 20.45 -2.90 -10.10
CA LEU A 220 21.14 -2.00 -11.02
C LEU A 220 22.49 -1.53 -10.44
N ARG A 221 22.50 -1.16 -9.16
CA ARG A 221 23.68 -0.69 -8.44
C ARG A 221 24.76 -1.77 -8.33
N ILE A 222 24.39 -2.98 -7.93
CA ILE A 222 25.30 -4.12 -7.79
C ILE A 222 25.85 -4.56 -9.16
N THR A 223 25.06 -4.40 -10.23
CA THR A 223 25.51 -4.75 -11.60
C THR A 223 26.50 -3.73 -12.15
N ILE A 224 26.32 -2.43 -11.85
CA ILE A 224 27.15 -1.35 -12.40
C ILE A 224 28.37 -1.04 -11.53
N THR A 225 28.25 -1.20 -10.21
CA THR A 225 29.31 -0.83 -9.26
C THR A 225 29.71 -2.02 -8.41
N ASP A 226 31.02 -2.16 -8.17
CA ASP A 226 31.56 -3.14 -7.23
C ASP A 226 31.27 -2.65 -5.80
N VAL A 227 30.12 -3.07 -5.26
CA VAL A 227 29.68 -2.68 -3.92
C VAL A 227 30.22 -3.68 -2.92
N ALA A 228 31.16 -3.22 -2.09
CA ALA A 228 31.67 -3.99 -0.97
C ALA A 228 30.75 -3.82 0.25
N PHE A 229 30.20 -4.92 0.77
CA PHE A 229 29.40 -4.94 1.99
C PHE A 229 30.19 -5.47 3.18
N GLY A 230 29.89 -4.94 4.36
CA GLY A 230 30.28 -5.59 5.61
C GLY A 230 29.34 -5.22 6.74
N TRP A 231 29.71 -5.55 7.96
CA TRP A 231 28.89 -5.23 9.12
C TRP A 231 29.70 -4.57 10.23
N GLN A 232 29.06 -3.63 10.91
CA GLN A 232 29.59 -2.97 12.09
C GLN A 232 28.43 -2.62 13.02
N SER A 233 28.61 -2.84 14.31
CA SER A 233 27.66 -2.41 15.33
C SER A 233 28.41 -1.86 16.54
N THR A 234 27.88 -0.79 17.14
CA THR A 234 28.42 -0.19 18.37
C THR A 234 28.38 -1.16 19.55
N LEU A 235 27.48 -2.14 19.52
CA LEU A 235 27.38 -3.20 20.53
C LEU A 235 28.51 -4.25 20.42
N GLN A 236 29.32 -4.18 19.36
CA GLN A 236 30.44 -5.09 19.08
C GLN A 236 30.13 -6.58 19.32
N PRO A 237 29.04 -7.12 18.74
CA PRO A 237 28.72 -8.53 18.92
C PRO A 237 29.83 -9.43 18.35
N ASP A 238 29.91 -10.63 18.90
CA ASP A 238 30.76 -11.69 18.37
C ASP A 238 30.25 -12.14 16.97
N PRO A 239 31.14 -12.45 15.99
CA PRO A 239 30.73 -12.90 14.66
C PRO A 239 29.79 -14.10 14.67
N GLN A 240 29.92 -15.01 15.64
CA GLN A 240 29.03 -16.17 15.76
C GLN A 240 27.59 -15.74 16.10
N THR A 241 27.43 -14.67 16.88
CA THR A 241 26.12 -14.10 17.19
C THR A 241 25.48 -13.51 15.94
N VAL A 242 26.26 -12.79 15.13
CA VAL A 242 25.78 -12.22 13.86
C VAL A 242 25.38 -13.33 12.89
N TYR A 243 26.17 -14.39 12.78
CA TYR A 243 25.84 -15.56 11.96
C TYR A 243 24.49 -16.17 12.33
N ARG A 244 24.24 -16.44 13.62
CA ARG A 244 22.96 -16.99 14.08
C ARG A 244 21.77 -16.08 13.75
N ILE A 245 21.92 -14.77 13.89
CA ILE A 245 20.85 -13.82 13.54
C ILE A 245 20.56 -13.87 12.04
N VAL A 246 21.61 -13.84 11.22
CA VAL A 246 21.50 -13.90 9.75
C VAL A 246 20.88 -15.21 9.29
N GLU A 247 21.27 -16.34 9.90
CA GLU A 247 20.71 -17.67 9.66
C GLU A 247 19.21 -17.73 9.97
N ILE A 248 18.79 -17.20 11.13
CA ILE A 248 17.36 -17.12 11.51
C ILE A 248 16.59 -16.24 10.51
N MET A 249 17.16 -15.11 10.11
CA MET A 249 16.55 -14.23 9.11
C MET A 249 16.48 -14.90 7.73
N ALA A 250 17.41 -15.79 7.39
CA ALA A 250 17.43 -16.50 6.11
C ALA A 250 16.47 -17.69 6.04
N ALA A 251 15.94 -18.14 7.19
CA ALA A 251 15.04 -19.29 7.27
C ALA A 251 13.86 -19.30 6.27
N PRO A 252 13.19 -18.17 5.95
CA PRO A 252 12.06 -18.17 5.00
C PRO A 252 12.43 -18.55 3.57
N TRP A 253 13.70 -18.47 3.20
CA TRP A 253 14.19 -18.81 1.86
C TRP A 253 15.28 -19.88 1.82
N ALA A 254 15.78 -20.31 2.98
CA ALA A 254 16.77 -21.36 3.08
C ALA A 254 16.34 -22.69 2.43
N TRP A 255 15.03 -22.94 2.26
CA TRP A 255 14.51 -24.22 1.78
C TRP A 255 14.60 -24.45 0.26
N PHE A 256 14.79 -23.43 -0.57
CA PHE A 256 14.76 -23.59 -2.05
C PHE A 256 16.11 -23.38 -2.74
N THR A 257 17.20 -23.28 -1.99
CA THR A 257 18.53 -22.97 -2.54
C THR A 257 19.60 -23.68 -1.71
N ALA A 258 20.63 -24.20 -2.38
CA ALA A 258 21.77 -24.84 -1.71
C ALA A 258 22.62 -23.79 -0.97
N GLU A 259 23.11 -24.11 0.23
CA GLU A 259 24.21 -23.38 0.88
C GLU A 259 25.42 -23.36 -0.08
N PRO A 260 26.12 -22.23 -0.31
CA PRO A 260 26.25 -20.99 0.47
C PRO A 260 25.61 -19.75 -0.20
N VAL A 261 24.65 -19.94 -1.09
CA VAL A 261 24.19 -18.85 -1.98
C VAL A 261 23.20 -17.90 -1.28
N THR A 262 22.54 -18.31 -0.20
CA THR A 262 21.39 -17.58 0.39
C THR A 262 21.75 -16.53 1.43
N HIS A 263 22.87 -16.71 2.11
CA HIS A 263 23.36 -15.85 3.17
C HIS A 263 24.87 -16.09 3.38
N PRO A 264 25.61 -15.10 3.91
CA PRO A 264 27.03 -15.25 4.17
C PRO A 264 27.33 -16.39 5.15
N THR A 265 28.37 -17.17 4.85
CA THR A 265 28.91 -18.20 5.74
C THR A 265 29.53 -17.59 7.00
N ALA A 266 29.72 -18.39 8.06
CA ALA A 266 30.36 -17.92 9.29
C ALA A 266 31.76 -17.28 9.04
N ALA A 267 32.54 -17.84 8.11
CA ALA A 267 33.82 -17.27 7.69
C ALA A 267 33.67 -15.91 7.00
N GLN A 268 32.71 -15.78 6.07
CA GLN A 268 32.43 -14.52 5.38
C GLN A 268 31.90 -13.44 6.33
N ILE A 269 31.11 -13.82 7.35
CA ILE A 269 30.67 -12.88 8.39
C ILE A 269 31.87 -12.44 9.21
N ALA A 270 32.73 -13.35 9.68
CA ALA A 270 33.94 -12.96 10.40
C ALA A 270 34.85 -12.04 9.58
N GLY A 271 35.07 -12.38 8.30
CA GLY A 271 35.92 -11.63 7.36
C GLY A 271 35.35 -10.29 6.87
N SER A 272 34.05 -10.05 7.07
CA SER A 272 33.37 -8.80 6.69
C SER A 272 33.07 -7.87 7.88
N LYS A 273 33.59 -8.18 9.08
CA LYS A 273 33.48 -7.33 10.26
C LYS A 273 34.37 -6.08 10.10
N MET A 274 33.77 -4.90 10.04
CA MET A 274 34.53 -3.65 9.95
C MET A 274 35.01 -3.22 11.34
N VAL A 275 36.33 -3.11 11.51
CA VAL A 275 36.94 -2.58 12.74
C VAL A 275 37.45 -1.17 12.48
N LEU A 276 36.88 -0.19 13.19
CA LEU A 276 37.17 1.24 12.98
C LEU A 276 38.67 1.61 13.15
N LYS A 277 39.43 0.80 13.90
CA LYS A 277 40.86 1.02 14.18
C LYS A 277 41.81 0.46 13.13
N ASP A 278 41.38 -0.53 12.35
CA ASP A 278 42.29 -1.35 11.53
C ASP A 278 42.18 -1.06 10.01
N GLY A 279 41.46 0.00 9.62
CA GLY A 279 41.28 0.37 8.20
C GLY A 279 40.50 -0.67 7.39
N ILE A 280 40.63 -0.68 6.06
CA ILE A 280 40.00 -1.69 5.17
C ILE A 280 40.98 -2.82 4.81
N ASP A 281 42.27 -2.64 5.07
CA ASP A 281 43.35 -3.47 4.54
C ASP A 281 43.31 -4.94 5.03
N HIS A 282 42.56 -5.23 6.10
CA HIS A 282 42.38 -6.57 6.67
C HIS A 282 41.11 -7.29 6.16
N LEU A 283 40.25 -6.61 5.39
CA LEU A 283 39.01 -7.19 4.87
C LEU A 283 39.30 -7.99 3.59
N SER A 284 38.96 -9.28 3.59
CA SER A 284 39.11 -10.13 2.41
C SER A 284 38.09 -9.74 1.35
N THR A 285 38.53 -9.11 0.25
CA THR A 285 37.69 -8.52 -0.82
C THR A 285 36.63 -9.48 -1.36
N ARG A 286 36.91 -10.79 -1.33
CA ARG A 286 36.02 -11.87 -1.78
C ARG A 286 34.78 -12.07 -0.88
N ASP A 287 34.88 -11.73 0.41
CA ASP A 287 33.80 -11.96 1.38
C ASP A 287 32.81 -10.80 1.44
N LEU A 288 33.18 -9.62 0.94
CA LEU A 288 32.31 -8.43 0.91
C LEU A 288 31.19 -8.51 -0.12
N GLY A 289 31.32 -9.38 -1.13
CA GLY A 289 30.27 -9.67 -2.11
C GLY A 289 29.21 -10.68 -1.63
N SER A 290 29.31 -11.21 -0.41
CA SER A 290 28.41 -12.28 0.06
C SER A 290 27.03 -11.79 0.54
N TRP A 291 26.90 -10.48 0.83
CA TRP A 291 25.71 -9.93 1.50
C TRP A 291 24.60 -9.47 0.55
N TRP A 292 24.89 -9.21 -0.72
CA TRP A 292 23.91 -8.56 -1.61
C TRP A 292 22.68 -9.44 -1.85
N LEU A 293 22.88 -10.75 -2.03
CA LEU A 293 21.79 -11.68 -2.27
C LEU A 293 20.93 -11.86 -1.01
N PHE A 294 21.57 -11.92 0.16
CA PHE A 294 20.88 -11.88 1.45
C PHE A 294 20.00 -10.63 1.59
N LEU A 295 20.50 -9.45 1.20
CA LEU A 295 19.73 -8.21 1.25
C LEU A 295 18.55 -8.20 0.26
N CYS A 296 18.77 -8.67 -0.98
CA CYS A 296 17.71 -8.83 -1.99
C CYS A 296 16.60 -9.78 -1.50
N LEU A 297 16.98 -10.92 -0.94
CA LEU A 297 16.04 -11.90 -0.41
C LEU A 297 15.31 -11.37 0.82
N SER A 298 16.02 -10.64 1.70
CA SER A 298 15.39 -9.97 2.84
C SER A 298 14.30 -8.99 2.39
N VAL A 299 14.59 -8.10 1.44
CA VAL A 299 13.59 -7.15 0.90
C VAL A 299 12.43 -7.88 0.24
N THR A 300 12.72 -8.99 -0.45
CA THR A 300 11.69 -9.81 -1.10
C THR A 300 10.75 -10.46 -0.07
N PHE A 301 11.29 -11.17 0.93
CA PHE A 301 10.51 -11.97 1.87
C PHE A 301 9.87 -11.17 3.00
N TYR A 302 10.53 -10.12 3.47
CA TYR A 302 10.03 -9.30 4.58
C TYR A 302 9.38 -7.98 4.12
N GLY A 303 9.64 -7.56 2.88
CA GLY A 303 9.06 -6.35 2.28
C GLY A 303 7.98 -6.66 1.25
N LEU A 304 8.38 -7.27 0.13
CA LEU A 304 7.52 -7.43 -1.05
C LEU A 304 6.42 -8.49 -0.88
N LEU A 305 6.80 -9.73 -0.58
CA LEU A 305 5.87 -10.88 -0.52
C LEU A 305 4.72 -10.69 0.47
N PRO A 306 4.93 -10.17 1.70
CA PRO A 306 3.82 -9.95 2.63
C PRO A 306 2.79 -8.97 2.07
N ARG A 307 3.22 -7.95 1.32
CA ARG A 307 2.32 -6.96 0.71
C ARG A 307 1.55 -7.54 -0.46
N VAL A 308 2.21 -8.35 -1.29
CA VAL A 308 1.54 -9.10 -2.37
C VAL A 308 0.49 -10.06 -1.79
N ALA A 309 0.82 -10.76 -0.71
CA ALA A 309 -0.12 -11.62 0.00
C ALA A 309 -1.32 -10.83 0.54
N LEU A 310 -1.09 -9.65 1.15
CA LEU A 310 -2.16 -8.77 1.62
C LEU A 310 -3.06 -8.21 0.51
N LEU A 311 -2.56 -8.07 -0.72
CA LEU A 311 -3.35 -7.66 -1.89
C LEU A 311 -4.17 -8.80 -2.50
N ALA A 312 -3.72 -10.04 -2.31
CA ALA A 312 -4.40 -11.23 -2.80
C ALA A 312 -5.54 -11.70 -1.88
N LEU A 313 -5.58 -11.22 -0.63
CA LEU A 313 -6.61 -11.47 0.38
C LEU A 313 -7.86 -10.60 0.15
#